data_AF-A0A5B8MS47-F1
#
_entry.id   AF-A0A5B8MS47-F1
#
_cell.length_a   1.000
_cell.length_b   1.000
_cell.length_c   1.000
_cell.angle_alpha   90.00
_cell.angle_beta   90.00
_cell.angle_gamma   90.00
#
_symmetry.space_group_name_H-M   'P 1'
#
loop_
_entity.id
_entity.type
_entity.pdbx_description
1 polymer ?
#
loop_
_entity_poly.entity_id
_entity_poly.type
_entity_poly.pdbx_seq_one_letter_code
_entity_poly.pdbx_strand_id
1 'polypeptide(L)'
;MLLLVAAREEKPAAAAAAAAAMQDKVEGEISKLLKYGRLEGDPYTAVEFLDQAVAKAERLRGSLVGQAGDADRVQGILASCFVARGNALLGAKGWEDADKDFQRAVGLLEGYKGGGGQKFVFYEASANCTVCNSREMAVALALDGQGIALGQTGRWEEAQVAFTKCLGVLAVNASSGLDVEEVPRGWTLSGLRGGAPTMFQRAQLNLALAKYGAGDREGALKVLQGLDKGPDPGDRGYPQFWDARAAQVAALYGNGFGGKAELEWKQLCVSHPPPPPSRPNNKVKLAVNRAAQRMLDMEALVTDNRCEDFDSGTQIPCDDAGIPGLGGSSSPCVLYTEREVTARLWPSELVQNLADFRGQGT
;
A
#
# COMPACT_ATOMS: atom_id res chain seq x y z
N MET A 1 41.78 -28.84 -58.27
CA MET A 1 42.16 -28.78 -56.85
C MET A 1 41.90 -27.35 -56.38
N LEU A 2 40.68 -27.06 -55.93
CA LEU A 2 40.25 -25.74 -55.43
C LEU A 2 39.28 -26.02 -54.28
N LEU A 3 39.82 -26.15 -53.07
CA LEU A 3 39.08 -26.22 -51.81
C LEU A 3 39.10 -24.81 -51.24
N LEU A 4 38.04 -24.05 -51.53
CA LEU A 4 37.77 -22.76 -50.90
C LEU A 4 37.18 -23.03 -49.51
N VAL A 5 37.90 -22.56 -48.49
CA VAL A 5 37.58 -22.64 -47.08
C VAL A 5 36.32 -21.83 -46.81
N ALA A 6 35.21 -22.50 -46.46
CA ALA A 6 34.03 -21.89 -45.87
C ALA A 6 34.35 -21.46 -44.43
N ALA A 7 34.80 -20.21 -44.27
CA ALA A 7 34.98 -19.60 -42.96
C ALA A 7 33.62 -19.17 -42.39
N ARG A 8 33.06 -20.04 -41.54
CA ARG A 8 32.07 -19.81 -40.48
C ARG A 8 31.63 -18.35 -40.23
N GLU A 9 30.39 -18.04 -40.63
CA GLU A 9 29.58 -16.92 -40.11
C GLU A 9 28.74 -17.31 -38.86
N GLU A 10 29.12 -18.35 -38.10
CA GLU A 10 28.35 -18.84 -36.94
C GLU A 10 28.53 -18.03 -35.64
N LYS A 11 29.42 -17.01 -35.61
CA LYS A 11 29.85 -16.31 -34.38
C LYS A 11 28.87 -15.27 -33.78
N PRO A 12 28.07 -14.50 -34.55
CA PRO A 12 27.25 -13.43 -33.98
C PRO A 12 25.98 -13.95 -33.27
N ALA A 13 25.39 -15.05 -33.77
CA ALA A 13 24.17 -15.63 -33.19
C ALA A 13 24.42 -16.28 -31.81
N ALA A 14 25.55 -16.97 -31.63
CA ALA A 14 25.93 -17.58 -30.36
C ALA A 14 26.24 -16.53 -29.28
N ALA A 15 26.86 -15.40 -29.65
CA ALA A 15 27.14 -14.29 -28.75
C ALA A 15 25.87 -13.57 -28.31
N ALA A 16 24.91 -13.35 -29.22
CA ALA A 16 23.61 -12.78 -28.91
C ALA A 16 22.79 -13.69 -27.98
N ALA A 17 22.78 -15.00 -28.23
CA ALA A 17 22.10 -15.98 -27.37
C ALA A 17 22.71 -16.06 -25.97
N ALA A 18 24.04 -15.99 -25.85
CA ALA A 18 24.72 -15.96 -24.56
C ALA A 18 24.43 -14.66 -23.77
N ALA A 19 24.35 -13.52 -24.46
CA ALA A 19 23.98 -12.24 -23.84
C ALA A 19 22.53 -12.26 -23.32
N ALA A 20 21.58 -12.78 -24.11
CA ALA A 20 20.19 -12.94 -23.70
C ALA A 20 20.05 -13.88 -22.49
N ALA A 21 20.74 -15.03 -22.49
CA ALA A 21 20.73 -15.95 -21.35
C ALA A 21 21.32 -15.33 -20.06
N MET A 22 22.32 -14.46 -20.19
CA MET A 22 22.88 -13.71 -19.07
C MET A 22 21.89 -12.66 -18.54
N GLN A 23 21.16 -11.97 -19.42
CA GLN A 23 20.11 -11.02 -19.04
C GLN A 23 18.98 -11.72 -18.27
N ASP A 24 18.45 -12.83 -18.80
CA ASP A 24 17.39 -13.61 -18.13
C ASP A 24 17.82 -14.10 -16.74
N LYS A 25 19.10 -14.49 -16.60
CA LYS A 25 19.65 -14.87 -15.28
C LYS A 25 19.66 -13.68 -14.32
N VAL A 26 20.11 -12.51 -14.76
CA VAL A 26 20.16 -11.30 -13.92
C VAL A 26 18.75 -10.85 -13.53
N GLU A 27 17.79 -10.89 -14.45
CA GLU A 27 16.39 -10.60 -14.14
C GLU A 27 15.80 -11.59 -13.12
N GLY A 28 16.10 -12.88 -13.27
CA GLY A 28 15.70 -13.90 -12.30
C GLY A 28 16.28 -13.66 -10.90
N GLU A 29 17.51 -13.13 -10.80
CA GLU A 29 18.11 -12.72 -9.52
C GLU A 29 17.42 -11.47 -8.94
N ILE A 30 17.13 -10.46 -9.77
CA ILE A 30 16.39 -9.26 -9.35
C ILE A 30 15.02 -9.65 -8.81
N SER A 31 14.29 -10.51 -9.53
CA SER A 31 12.96 -10.99 -9.12
C SER A 31 13.00 -11.72 -7.76
N LYS A 32 14.05 -12.52 -7.51
CA LYS A 32 14.25 -13.17 -6.20
C LYS A 32 14.49 -12.16 -5.09
N LEU A 33 15.33 -11.16 -5.32
CA LEU A 33 15.64 -10.11 -4.34
C LEU A 33 14.39 -9.27 -4.01
N LEU A 34 13.60 -8.89 -5.02
CA LEU A 34 12.31 -8.23 -4.82
C LEU A 34 11.35 -9.09 -3.98
N LYS A 35 11.31 -10.40 -4.24
CA LYS A 35 10.50 -11.34 -3.46
C LYS A 35 10.97 -11.43 -2.01
N TYR A 36 12.28 -11.48 -1.76
CA TYR A 36 12.83 -11.54 -0.40
C TYR A 36 12.61 -10.24 0.37
N GLY A 37 12.93 -9.10 -0.23
CA GLY A 37 12.67 -7.78 0.38
C GLY A 37 11.21 -7.58 0.78
N ARG A 38 10.27 -8.21 0.07
CA ARG A 38 8.84 -8.19 0.43
C ARG A 38 8.46 -9.15 1.57
N LEU A 39 8.98 -10.38 1.53
CA LEU A 39 8.62 -11.41 2.51
C LEU A 39 9.29 -11.16 3.86
N GLU A 40 10.31 -10.31 3.88
CA GLU A 40 10.97 -9.90 5.08
C GLU A 40 10.05 -8.96 5.89
N GLY A 41 9.75 -9.36 7.13
CA GLY A 41 8.90 -8.58 8.01
C GLY A 41 9.64 -7.40 8.66
N ASP A 42 10.97 -7.44 8.67
CA ASP A 42 11.81 -6.35 9.14
C ASP A 42 12.16 -5.37 8.00
N PRO A 43 11.75 -4.09 8.08
CA PRO A 43 11.98 -3.14 7.00
C PRO A 43 13.47 -2.84 6.76
N TYR A 44 14.34 -2.98 7.76
CA TYR A 44 15.79 -2.75 7.58
C TYR A 44 16.43 -3.85 6.75
N THR A 45 16.14 -5.11 7.07
CA THR A 45 16.61 -6.27 6.29
C THR A 45 16.02 -6.27 4.88
N ALA A 46 14.75 -5.83 4.73
CA ALA A 46 14.13 -5.65 3.43
C ALA A 46 14.92 -4.69 2.54
N VAL A 47 15.38 -3.56 3.09
CA VAL A 47 16.17 -2.56 2.35
C VAL A 47 17.47 -3.16 1.80
N GLU A 48 18.17 -4.02 2.54
CA GLU A 48 19.42 -4.64 2.06
C GLU A 48 19.23 -5.51 0.81
N PHE A 49 18.15 -6.29 0.75
CA PHE A 49 17.82 -7.07 -0.45
C PHE A 49 17.46 -6.16 -1.62
N LEU A 50 16.74 -5.07 -1.35
CA LEU A 50 16.25 -4.14 -2.36
C LEU A 50 17.37 -3.23 -2.90
N ASP A 51 18.37 -2.89 -2.09
CA ASP A 51 19.60 -2.22 -2.54
C ASP A 51 20.36 -3.07 -3.56
N GLN A 52 20.47 -4.37 -3.31
CA GLN A 52 21.08 -5.30 -4.26
C GLN A 52 20.25 -5.41 -5.56
N ALA A 53 18.91 -5.38 -5.45
CA ALA A 53 18.02 -5.40 -6.61
C ALA A 53 18.21 -4.15 -7.47
N VAL A 54 18.22 -2.96 -6.86
CA VAL A 54 18.46 -1.67 -7.53
C VAL A 54 19.83 -1.68 -8.21
N ALA A 55 20.89 -2.06 -7.50
CA ALA A 55 22.25 -2.09 -8.07
C ALA A 55 22.36 -3.03 -9.28
N LYS A 56 21.68 -4.18 -9.24
CA LYS A 56 21.63 -5.11 -10.39
C LYS A 56 20.81 -4.55 -11.54
N ALA A 57 19.65 -3.95 -11.27
CA ALA A 57 18.80 -3.34 -12.30
C ALA A 57 19.49 -2.16 -12.99
N GLU A 58 20.22 -1.30 -12.26
CA GLU A 58 20.99 -0.20 -12.84
C GLU A 58 22.14 -0.70 -13.74
N ARG A 59 22.85 -1.76 -13.31
CA ARG A 59 23.88 -2.41 -14.14
C ARG A 59 23.29 -3.00 -15.41
N LEU A 60 22.14 -3.68 -15.29
CA LEU A 60 21.42 -4.23 -16.44
C LEU A 60 21.04 -3.13 -17.43
N ARG A 61 20.50 -2.01 -16.94
CA ARG A 61 20.18 -0.83 -17.77
C ARG A 61 21.42 -0.28 -18.49
N GLY A 62 22.56 -0.18 -17.80
CA GLY A 62 23.82 0.26 -18.39
C GLY A 62 24.33 -0.65 -19.49
N SER A 63 24.07 -1.96 -19.40
CA SER A 63 24.47 -2.95 -20.41
C SER A 63 23.63 -2.94 -21.69
N LEU A 64 22.48 -2.28 -21.68
CA LEU A 64 21.48 -2.28 -22.76
C LEU A 64 21.40 -0.98 -23.55
N VAL A 65 22.29 -0.02 -23.26
CA VAL A 65 22.33 1.28 -23.95
C VAL A 65 22.54 1.05 -25.46
N GLY A 66 21.50 1.27 -26.26
CA GLY A 66 21.49 1.08 -27.72
C GLY A 66 20.52 0.01 -28.25
N GLN A 67 19.85 -0.76 -27.38
CA GLN A 67 18.85 -1.77 -27.76
C GLN A 67 17.44 -1.28 -27.38
N ALA A 68 16.72 -0.71 -28.36
CA ALA A 68 15.48 0.05 -28.12
C ALA A 68 14.32 -0.76 -27.47
N GLY A 69 14.24 -2.07 -27.71
CA GLY A 69 13.19 -2.93 -27.13
C GLY A 69 13.45 -3.36 -25.68
N ASP A 70 14.72 -3.51 -25.29
CA ASP A 70 15.10 -3.96 -23.95
C ASP A 70 15.17 -2.81 -22.94
N ALA A 71 15.27 -1.56 -23.44
CA ALA A 71 15.26 -0.35 -22.63
C ALA A 71 13.95 -0.17 -21.85
N ASP A 72 12.80 -0.35 -22.50
CA ASP A 72 11.47 -0.21 -21.89
C ASP A 72 11.22 -1.29 -20.81
N ARG A 73 11.62 -2.54 -21.09
CA ARG A 73 11.51 -3.66 -20.13
C ARG A 73 12.33 -3.40 -18.87
N VAL A 74 13.59 -2.99 -19.03
CA VAL A 74 14.48 -2.74 -17.89
C VAL A 74 14.10 -1.48 -17.12
N GLN A 75 13.49 -0.50 -17.78
CA GLN A 75 12.86 0.64 -17.11
C GLN A 75 11.73 0.22 -16.16
N GLY A 76 10.87 -0.72 -16.57
CA GLY A 76 9.83 -1.30 -15.69
C GLY A 76 10.40 -2.06 -14.49
N ILE A 77 11.46 -2.85 -14.69
CA ILE A 77 12.17 -3.55 -13.62
C ILE A 77 12.77 -2.56 -12.62
N LEU A 78 13.47 -1.54 -13.11
CA LEU A 78 14.13 -0.56 -12.26
C LEU A 78 13.10 0.29 -11.50
N ALA A 79 11.99 0.67 -12.14
CA ALA A 79 10.88 1.33 -11.45
C ALA A 79 10.33 0.44 -10.32
N SER A 80 10.10 -0.84 -10.56
CA SER A 80 9.65 -1.79 -9.53
C SER A 80 10.61 -1.86 -8.33
N CYS A 81 11.92 -1.85 -8.61
CA CYS A 81 12.95 -1.85 -7.55
C CYS A 81 12.88 -0.59 -6.69
N PHE A 82 12.74 0.59 -7.32
CA PHE A 82 12.61 1.85 -6.58
C PHE A 82 11.31 1.92 -5.79
N VAL A 83 10.17 1.48 -6.34
CA VAL A 83 8.89 1.47 -5.62
C VAL A 83 8.96 0.54 -4.40
N ALA A 84 9.48 -0.67 -4.55
CA ALA A 84 9.64 -1.61 -3.46
C ALA A 84 10.61 -1.11 -2.38
N ARG A 85 11.78 -0.57 -2.79
CA ARG A 85 12.77 -0.03 -1.85
C ARG A 85 12.24 1.21 -1.13
N GLY A 86 11.59 2.12 -1.84
CA GLY A 86 10.92 3.29 -1.26
C GLY A 86 9.91 2.87 -0.20
N ASN A 87 9.09 1.85 -0.47
CA ASN A 87 8.13 1.34 0.51
C ASN A 87 8.81 0.74 1.76
N ALA A 88 9.89 -0.03 1.60
CA ALA A 88 10.66 -0.54 2.74
C ALA A 88 11.33 0.58 3.53
N LEU A 89 11.84 1.61 2.85
CA LEU A 89 12.42 2.81 3.47
C LEU A 89 11.38 3.59 4.29
N LEU A 90 10.10 3.63 3.87
CA LEU A 90 9.04 4.18 4.72
C LEU A 90 8.90 3.40 6.03
N GLY A 91 8.90 2.07 5.99
CA GLY A 91 8.86 1.23 7.20
C GLY A 91 10.09 1.42 8.09
N ALA A 92 11.27 1.62 7.48
CA ALA A 92 12.53 1.88 8.17
C ALA A 92 12.71 3.35 8.63
N LYS A 93 11.74 4.22 8.32
CA LYS A 93 11.76 5.67 8.58
C LYS A 93 12.88 6.45 7.86
N GLY A 94 13.35 5.94 6.72
CA GLY A 94 14.31 6.60 5.82
C GLY A 94 13.61 7.53 4.84
N TRP A 95 12.97 8.59 5.34
CA TRP A 95 12.03 9.42 4.59
C TRP A 95 12.64 10.10 3.35
N GLU A 96 13.82 10.70 3.49
CA GLU A 96 14.47 11.42 2.41
C GLU A 96 14.90 10.50 1.26
N ASP A 97 15.32 9.27 1.58
CA ASP A 97 15.71 8.30 0.58
C ASP A 97 14.47 7.63 -0.05
N ALA A 98 13.40 7.44 0.72
CA ALA A 98 12.11 7.01 0.19
C ALA A 98 11.55 8.02 -0.84
N ASP A 99 11.57 9.34 -0.54
CA ASP A 99 11.16 10.39 -1.48
C ASP A 99 11.96 10.31 -2.79
N LYS A 100 13.29 10.21 -2.72
CA LYS A 100 14.15 10.08 -3.91
C LYS A 100 13.80 8.85 -4.74
N ASP A 101 13.52 7.73 -4.10
CA ASP A 101 13.19 6.49 -4.79
C ASP A 101 11.83 6.57 -5.48
N PHE A 102 10.81 7.07 -4.79
CA PHE A 102 9.50 7.27 -5.40
C PHE A 102 9.55 8.30 -6.54
N GLN A 103 10.30 9.39 -6.38
CA GLN A 103 10.50 10.36 -7.45
C GLN A 103 11.16 9.73 -8.69
N ARG A 104 12.19 8.90 -8.50
CA ARG A 104 12.84 8.15 -9.59
C ARG A 104 11.88 7.17 -10.24
N ALA A 105 11.09 6.44 -9.45
CA ALA A 105 10.08 5.52 -9.95
C ALA A 105 9.04 6.24 -10.81
N VAL A 106 8.44 7.33 -10.32
CA VAL A 106 7.47 8.13 -11.08
C VAL A 106 8.06 8.61 -12.39
N GLY A 107 9.29 9.16 -12.39
CA GLY A 107 9.95 9.60 -13.62
C GLY A 107 10.16 8.49 -14.64
N LEU A 108 10.53 7.28 -14.20
CA LEU A 108 10.64 6.11 -15.07
C LEU A 108 9.26 5.64 -15.58
N LEU A 109 8.22 5.68 -14.75
CA LEU A 109 6.90 5.19 -15.13
C LEU A 109 6.18 6.15 -16.09
N GLU A 110 6.26 7.47 -15.85
CA GLU A 110 5.70 8.48 -16.75
C GLU A 110 6.44 8.54 -18.09
N GLY A 111 7.76 8.27 -18.09
CA GLY A 111 8.58 8.18 -19.29
C GLY A 111 8.33 6.92 -20.12
N TYR A 112 7.58 5.94 -19.63
CA TYR A 112 7.31 4.68 -20.33
C TYR A 112 6.31 4.90 -21.47
N LYS A 113 6.77 4.71 -22.72
CA LYS A 113 5.99 4.98 -23.94
C LYS A 113 5.23 3.78 -24.50
N GLY A 114 5.42 2.58 -23.92
CA GLY A 114 4.67 1.38 -24.27
C GLY A 114 4.71 1.05 -25.78
N GLY A 115 5.89 0.72 -26.30
CA GLY A 115 6.05 0.29 -27.68
C GLY A 115 5.88 -1.23 -27.87
N GLY A 116 5.01 -1.66 -28.80
CA GLY A 116 5.12 -2.99 -29.43
C GLY A 116 4.34 -4.15 -28.81
N GLY A 117 3.22 -3.91 -28.12
CA GLY A 117 2.39 -4.99 -27.56
C GLY A 117 3.04 -5.74 -26.38
N GLN A 118 4.19 -5.26 -25.89
CA GLN A 118 4.79 -5.75 -24.66
C GLN A 118 3.98 -5.28 -23.45
N LYS A 119 3.55 -6.26 -22.64
CA LYS A 119 2.87 -6.04 -21.37
C LYS A 119 3.88 -5.40 -20.40
N PHE A 120 3.52 -4.26 -19.81
CA PHE A 120 4.28 -3.64 -18.73
C PHE A 120 4.51 -4.72 -17.65
N VAL A 121 5.78 -5.02 -17.37
CA VAL A 121 6.16 -5.98 -16.32
C VAL A 121 6.54 -5.16 -15.09
N PHE A 122 5.54 -4.97 -14.24
CA PHE A 122 5.76 -4.49 -12.88
C PHE A 122 5.96 -5.67 -11.96
N TYR A 123 7.03 -5.64 -11.18
CA TYR A 123 7.28 -6.63 -10.14
C TYR A 123 6.76 -6.06 -8.82
N GLU A 124 5.44 -5.98 -8.64
CA GLU A 124 4.82 -5.81 -7.32
C GLU A 124 3.99 -7.06 -6.98
N ALA A 125 4.14 -7.71 -5.83
CA ALA A 125 4.02 -7.33 -4.41
C ALA A 125 2.85 -8.09 -3.74
N SER A 126 1.98 -8.73 -4.50
CA SER A 126 1.27 -9.89 -3.97
C SER A 126 1.03 -10.94 -5.06
N ALA A 127 1.14 -12.22 -4.70
CA ALA A 127 0.79 -13.32 -5.60
C ALA A 127 -0.71 -13.32 -6.01
N ASN A 128 -1.50 -12.36 -5.52
CA ASN A 128 -2.95 -12.28 -5.67
C ASN A 128 -3.48 -10.91 -6.15
N CYS A 129 -2.65 -9.90 -6.41
CA CYS A 129 -3.11 -8.62 -6.95
C CYS A 129 -2.95 -8.64 -8.47
N THR A 130 -4.03 -8.97 -9.17
CA THR A 130 -4.06 -9.03 -10.64
C THR A 130 -3.82 -7.68 -11.31
N VAL A 131 -4.07 -6.57 -10.61
CA VAL A 131 -4.10 -5.20 -11.15
C VAL A 131 -2.93 -4.32 -10.68
N CYS A 132 -2.14 -4.78 -9.70
CA CYS A 132 -0.78 -4.30 -9.38
C CYS A 132 0.22 -4.52 -10.54
N ASN A 133 -0.26 -4.89 -11.73
CA ASN A 133 0.52 -5.03 -12.95
C ASN A 133 0.21 -3.92 -13.97
N SER A 134 -0.58 -2.89 -13.60
CA SER A 134 -0.76 -1.69 -14.42
C SER A 134 0.29 -0.64 -14.09
N ARG A 135 0.69 0.13 -15.10
CA ARG A 135 1.61 1.26 -14.92
C ARG A 135 0.95 2.34 -14.05
N GLU A 136 -0.34 2.52 -14.21
CA GLU A 136 -1.14 3.51 -13.51
C GLU A 136 -1.17 3.23 -12.00
N MET A 137 -1.38 1.96 -11.60
CA MET A 137 -1.30 1.56 -10.19
C MET A 137 0.12 1.75 -9.63
N ALA A 138 1.15 1.37 -10.39
CA ALA A 138 2.54 1.61 -10.00
C ALA A 138 2.84 3.10 -9.75
N VAL A 139 2.32 3.99 -10.62
CA VAL A 139 2.45 5.44 -10.45
C VAL A 139 1.69 5.91 -9.22
N ALA A 140 0.47 5.42 -8.99
CA ALA A 140 -0.34 5.79 -7.83
C ALA A 140 0.33 5.40 -6.51
N LEU A 141 0.88 4.18 -6.42
CA LEU A 141 1.61 3.71 -5.24
C LEU A 141 2.88 4.52 -4.99
N ALA A 142 3.64 4.83 -6.05
CA ALA A 142 4.82 5.67 -5.93
C ALA A 142 4.47 7.09 -5.45
N LEU A 143 3.41 7.71 -5.99
CA LEU A 143 2.97 9.03 -5.57
C LEU A 143 2.40 9.04 -4.14
N ASP A 144 1.66 8.01 -3.73
CA ASP A 144 1.19 7.87 -2.35
C ASP A 144 2.37 7.73 -1.38
N GLY A 145 3.31 6.83 -1.67
CA GLY A 145 4.51 6.66 -0.86
C GLY A 145 5.38 7.93 -0.80
N GLN A 146 5.51 8.65 -1.92
CA GLN A 146 6.20 9.93 -1.97
C GLN A 146 5.54 10.96 -1.05
N GLY A 147 4.21 11.08 -1.11
CA GLY A 147 3.46 12.01 -0.27
C GLY A 147 3.66 11.72 1.23
N ILE A 148 3.71 10.45 1.62
CA ILE A 148 3.97 10.04 3.00
C ILE A 148 5.38 10.47 3.43
N ALA A 149 6.40 10.15 2.63
CA ALA A 149 7.79 10.54 2.88
C ALA A 149 7.94 12.06 3.04
N LEU A 150 7.37 12.84 2.11
CA LEU A 150 7.38 14.30 2.13
C LEU A 150 6.74 14.85 3.42
N GLY A 151 5.58 14.32 3.80
CA GLY A 151 4.90 14.72 5.03
C GLY A 151 5.75 14.49 6.28
N GLN A 152 6.42 13.34 6.38
CA GLN A 152 7.29 13.03 7.52
C GLN A 152 8.54 13.91 7.62
N THR A 153 8.95 14.53 6.52
CA THR A 153 10.03 15.55 6.50
C THR A 153 9.52 16.98 6.70
N GLY A 154 8.21 17.16 6.96
CA GLY A 154 7.58 18.47 7.15
C GLY A 154 7.26 19.22 5.84
N ARG A 155 7.49 18.61 4.68
CA ARG A 155 7.22 19.19 3.35
C ARG A 155 5.76 18.96 2.94
N TRP A 156 4.84 19.43 3.78
CA TRP A 156 3.40 19.11 3.69
C TRP A 156 2.73 19.64 2.43
N GLU A 157 3.13 20.81 1.93
CA GLU A 157 2.61 21.38 0.68
C GLU A 157 3.00 20.52 -0.53
N GLU A 158 4.22 20.00 -0.54
CA GLU A 158 4.67 19.09 -1.60
C GLU A 158 3.99 17.72 -1.49
N ALA A 159 3.76 17.23 -0.26
CA ALA A 159 2.96 16.03 -0.02
C ALA A 159 1.54 16.17 -0.59
N GLN A 160 0.87 17.33 -0.40
CA GLN A 160 -0.44 17.58 -1.00
C GLN A 160 -0.40 17.48 -2.52
N VAL A 161 0.65 18.00 -3.17
CA VAL A 161 0.82 17.89 -4.62
C VAL A 161 0.96 16.43 -5.05
N ALA A 162 1.76 15.63 -4.32
CA ALA A 162 1.93 14.20 -4.60
C ALA A 162 0.60 13.43 -4.48
N PHE A 163 -0.15 13.61 -3.38
CA PHE A 163 -1.45 12.96 -3.19
C PHE A 163 -2.51 13.44 -4.19
N THR A 164 -2.49 14.73 -4.56
CA THR A 164 -3.39 15.27 -5.60
C THR A 164 -3.11 14.62 -6.96
N LYS A 165 -1.83 14.43 -7.32
CA LYS A 165 -1.44 13.70 -8.53
C LYS A 165 -1.87 12.23 -8.45
N CYS A 166 -1.67 11.58 -7.31
CA CYS A 166 -2.11 10.20 -7.07
C CYS A 166 -3.62 10.04 -7.34
N LEU A 167 -4.45 10.90 -6.74
CA LEU A 167 -5.89 10.92 -6.98
C LEU A 167 -6.24 11.18 -8.45
N GLY A 168 -5.49 12.04 -9.14
CA GLY A 168 -5.65 12.26 -10.58
C GLY A 168 -5.42 10.98 -11.40
N VAL A 169 -4.38 10.22 -11.08
CA VAL A 169 -4.07 8.93 -11.74
C VAL A 169 -5.17 7.90 -11.46
N LEU A 170 -5.65 7.82 -10.20
CA LEU A 170 -6.71 6.88 -9.84
C LEU A 170 -8.07 7.25 -10.47
N ALA A 171 -8.42 8.54 -10.51
CA ALA A 171 -9.70 9.02 -11.04
C ALA A 171 -9.82 8.86 -12.56
N VAL A 172 -8.77 9.14 -13.32
CA VAL A 172 -8.75 8.96 -14.80
C VAL A 172 -9.00 7.49 -15.17
N ASN A 173 -8.67 6.57 -14.27
CA ASN A 173 -8.76 5.14 -14.48
C ASN A 173 -9.92 4.47 -13.71
N ALA A 174 -10.84 5.25 -13.14
CA ALA A 174 -12.02 4.71 -12.45
C ALA A 174 -12.89 3.83 -13.38
N SER A 175 -12.95 4.15 -14.68
CA SER A 175 -13.62 3.31 -15.68
C SER A 175 -12.96 1.95 -15.92
N SER A 176 -11.71 1.77 -15.46
CA SER A 176 -10.97 0.50 -15.49
C SER A 176 -10.99 -0.25 -14.14
N GLY A 177 -11.70 0.28 -13.14
CA GLY A 177 -11.84 -0.32 -11.81
C GLY A 177 -10.66 -0.08 -10.85
N LEU A 178 -9.73 0.83 -11.18
CA LEU A 178 -8.59 1.15 -10.31
C LEU A 178 -8.97 1.94 -9.04
N ASP A 179 -10.16 2.54 -9.00
CA ASP A 179 -10.73 3.29 -7.87
C ASP A 179 -11.25 2.38 -6.75
N VAL A 180 -11.58 1.14 -7.08
CA VAL A 180 -12.05 0.10 -6.15
C VAL A 180 -10.97 -0.91 -5.76
N GLU A 181 -9.74 -0.72 -6.26
CA GLU A 181 -8.59 -1.55 -5.91
C GLU A 181 -8.16 -1.31 -4.46
N GLU A 182 -8.06 -2.40 -3.69
CA GLU A 182 -7.52 -2.38 -2.34
C GLU A 182 -6.02 -2.03 -2.36
N VAL A 183 -5.58 -1.34 -1.30
CA VAL A 183 -4.14 -1.13 -1.09
C VAL A 183 -3.41 -2.49 -1.03
N PRO A 184 -2.29 -2.67 -1.74
CA PRO A 184 -1.56 -3.94 -1.74
C PRO A 184 -1.12 -4.36 -0.34
N ARG A 185 -1.21 -5.66 -0.06
CA ARG A 185 -0.66 -6.25 1.17
C ARG A 185 0.86 -6.07 1.24
N GLY A 186 1.37 -5.72 2.42
CA GLY A 186 2.80 -5.43 2.64
C GLY A 186 3.21 -4.02 2.22
N TRP A 187 2.26 -3.18 1.78
CA TRP A 187 2.51 -1.76 1.60
C TRP A 187 2.50 -1.06 2.96
N THR A 188 3.46 -0.17 3.20
CA THR A 188 3.58 0.55 4.47
C THR A 188 2.30 1.32 4.74
N LEU A 189 1.76 1.16 5.96
CA LEU A 189 0.48 1.73 6.38
C LEU A 189 -0.69 1.33 5.47
N SER A 190 -0.78 0.06 5.00
CA SER A 190 -1.85 -0.44 4.13
C SER A 190 -3.29 -0.29 4.67
N GLY A 191 -3.44 0.34 5.83
CA GLY A 191 -4.69 0.61 6.53
C GLY A 191 -4.76 -0.23 7.80
N LEU A 192 -5.56 0.20 8.75
CA LEU A 192 -5.89 -0.57 9.93
C LEU A 192 -7.38 -0.87 10.01
N ARG A 193 -7.63 -2.16 10.29
CA ARG A 193 -8.78 -2.87 10.89
C ARG A 193 -10.15 -2.22 10.63
N GLY A 194 -10.95 -2.90 9.80
CA GLY A 194 -12.27 -2.49 9.27
C GLY A 194 -12.51 -3.04 7.85
N GLY A 195 -11.41 -3.20 7.11
CA GLY A 195 -11.32 -3.65 5.72
C GLY A 195 -10.10 -3.00 5.08
N ALA A 196 -9.54 -3.55 4.00
CA ALA A 196 -8.50 -2.82 3.27
C ALA A 196 -9.15 -1.60 2.58
N PRO A 197 -8.70 -0.36 2.84
CA PRO A 197 -9.20 0.77 2.09
C PRO A 197 -8.85 0.60 0.61
N THR A 198 -9.63 1.20 -0.27
CA THR A 198 -9.19 1.35 -1.65
C THR A 198 -8.00 2.30 -1.71
N MET A 199 -7.18 2.19 -2.75
CA MET A 199 -6.10 3.14 -3.02
C MET A 199 -6.63 4.58 -3.11
N PHE A 200 -7.85 4.76 -3.62
CA PHE A 200 -8.49 6.07 -3.68
C PHE A 200 -8.83 6.60 -2.28
N GLN A 201 -9.48 5.79 -1.43
CA GLN A 201 -9.78 6.16 -0.05
C GLN A 201 -8.51 6.51 0.73
N ARG A 202 -7.46 5.69 0.61
CA ARG A 202 -6.17 5.95 1.24
C ARG A 202 -5.57 7.28 0.77
N ALA A 203 -5.52 7.51 -0.54
CA ALA A 203 -4.96 8.75 -1.09
C ALA A 203 -5.77 9.98 -0.64
N GLN A 204 -7.09 9.87 -0.48
CA GLN A 204 -7.92 10.95 0.07
C GLN A 204 -7.62 11.21 1.56
N LEU A 205 -7.48 10.15 2.38
CA LEU A 205 -7.09 10.30 3.78
C LEU A 205 -5.73 10.99 3.88
N ASN A 206 -4.74 10.50 3.13
CA ASN A 206 -3.39 11.05 3.17
C ASN A 206 -3.34 12.50 2.64
N LEU A 207 -4.16 12.85 1.64
CA LEU A 207 -4.35 14.24 1.22
C LEU A 207 -4.90 15.11 2.36
N ALA A 208 -5.92 14.62 3.07
CA ALA A 208 -6.46 15.35 4.22
C ALA A 208 -5.41 15.55 5.33
N LEU A 209 -4.62 14.51 5.63
CA LEU A 209 -3.53 14.62 6.60
C LEU A 209 -2.46 15.64 6.14
N ALA A 210 -2.06 15.61 4.87
CA ALA A 210 -1.11 16.56 4.31
C ALA A 210 -1.64 18.01 4.34
N LYS A 211 -2.93 18.20 4.05
CA LYS A 211 -3.60 19.50 4.21
C LYS A 211 -3.54 20.00 5.64
N TYR A 212 -3.84 19.12 6.58
CA TYR A 212 -3.82 19.46 8.00
C TYR A 212 -2.40 19.83 8.44
N GLY A 213 -1.40 19.05 8.06
CA GLY A 213 0.01 19.31 8.35
C GLY A 213 0.53 20.63 7.77
N ALA A 214 0.00 21.06 6.63
CA ALA A 214 0.30 22.37 6.03
C ALA A 214 -0.52 23.54 6.64
N GLY A 215 -1.34 23.29 7.67
CA GLY A 215 -2.19 24.29 8.30
C GLY A 215 -3.52 24.57 7.57
N ASP A 216 -3.83 23.90 6.46
CA ASP A 216 -5.13 23.95 5.76
C ASP A 216 -6.15 23.06 6.49
N ARG A 217 -6.52 23.46 7.71
CA ARG A 217 -7.43 22.68 8.58
C ARG A 217 -8.84 22.55 8.02
N GLU A 218 -9.34 23.60 7.36
CA GLU A 218 -10.66 23.60 6.73
C GLU A 218 -10.68 22.70 5.49
N GLY A 219 -9.66 22.81 4.63
CA GLY A 219 -9.52 21.95 3.46
C GLY A 219 -9.34 20.48 3.83
N ALA A 220 -8.57 20.19 4.89
CA ALA A 220 -8.43 18.85 5.43
C ALA A 220 -9.79 18.26 5.88
N LEU A 221 -10.56 19.04 6.65
CA LEU A 221 -11.88 18.63 7.11
C LEU A 221 -12.84 18.41 5.94
N LYS A 222 -12.81 19.28 4.93
CA LYS A 222 -13.62 19.14 3.72
C LYS A 222 -13.32 17.85 2.96
N VAL A 223 -12.04 17.48 2.83
CA VAL A 223 -11.64 16.20 2.21
C VAL A 223 -12.13 15.02 3.05
N LEU A 224 -11.93 15.05 4.37
CA LEU A 224 -12.39 13.99 5.27
C LEU A 224 -13.91 13.80 5.22
N GLN A 225 -14.68 14.88 5.17
CA GLN A 225 -16.13 14.82 5.07
C GLN A 225 -16.62 14.26 3.72
N GLY A 226 -15.90 14.55 2.63
CA GLY A 226 -16.21 14.03 1.29
C GLY A 226 -15.67 12.63 1.01
N LEU A 227 -14.81 12.10 1.87
CA LEU A 227 -14.26 10.75 1.76
C LEU A 227 -15.34 9.71 2.04
N ASP A 228 -15.45 8.70 1.16
CA ASP A 228 -16.29 7.54 1.39
C ASP A 228 -15.65 6.61 2.43
N LYS A 229 -16.23 6.58 3.64
CA LYS A 229 -15.72 5.80 4.78
C LYS A 229 -16.37 4.41 4.85
N GLY A 230 -17.14 4.03 3.82
CA GLY A 230 -18.04 2.89 3.85
C GLY A 230 -19.32 3.17 4.64
N PRO A 231 -20.20 2.16 4.76
CA PRO A 231 -21.49 2.31 5.45
C PRO A 231 -21.31 2.75 6.91
N ASP A 232 -22.31 3.47 7.43
CA ASP A 232 -22.29 3.92 8.81
C ASP A 232 -22.38 2.74 9.80
N PRO A 233 -21.68 2.83 10.95
CA PRO A 233 -21.75 1.88 12.06
C PRO A 233 -23.15 1.36 12.42
N GLY A 234 -24.20 2.16 12.23
CA GLY A 234 -25.59 1.81 12.58
C GLY A 234 -26.36 0.96 11.57
N ASP A 235 -25.91 0.85 10.32
CA ASP A 235 -26.74 0.37 9.19
C ASP A 235 -26.52 -1.11 8.82
N ARG A 236 -25.99 -1.93 9.73
CA ARG A 236 -25.60 -3.35 9.50
C ARG A 236 -24.51 -3.55 8.43
N GLY A 237 -23.90 -2.47 7.94
CA GLY A 237 -22.68 -2.52 7.15
C GLY A 237 -21.48 -2.52 8.07
N TYR A 238 -20.43 -3.25 7.70
CA TYR A 238 -19.14 -3.17 8.39
C TYR A 238 -18.48 -1.85 7.95
N PRO A 239 -18.28 -0.88 8.85
CA PRO A 239 -17.57 0.34 8.48
C PRO A 239 -16.14 -0.04 8.13
N GLN A 240 -15.70 0.31 6.91
CA GLN A 240 -14.45 -0.21 6.36
C GLN A 240 -13.25 0.66 6.69
N PHE A 241 -13.45 1.97 6.92
CA PHE A 241 -12.34 2.91 7.06
C PHE A 241 -12.40 3.77 8.33
N TRP A 242 -12.11 3.13 9.46
CA TRP A 242 -12.11 3.77 10.78
C TRP A 242 -11.07 4.88 10.92
N ASP A 243 -9.93 4.78 10.22
CA ASP A 243 -8.86 5.78 10.26
C ASP A 243 -9.34 7.15 9.81
N ALA A 244 -10.14 7.20 8.74
CA ALA A 244 -10.73 8.42 8.24
C ALA A 244 -11.76 9.01 9.21
N ARG A 245 -12.52 8.18 9.94
CA ARG A 245 -13.46 8.66 10.96
C ARG A 245 -12.72 9.27 12.14
N ALA A 246 -11.72 8.56 12.67
CA ALA A 246 -10.89 9.08 13.77
C ALA A 246 -10.16 10.37 13.37
N ALA A 247 -9.63 10.46 12.15
CA ALA A 247 -9.00 11.67 11.65
C ALA A 247 -10.03 12.82 11.53
N GLN A 248 -11.27 12.50 11.11
CA GLN A 248 -12.36 13.48 11.08
C GLN A 248 -12.72 14.01 12.48
N VAL A 249 -12.73 13.16 13.52
CA VAL A 249 -12.95 13.60 14.91
C VAL A 249 -11.90 14.63 15.31
N ALA A 250 -10.62 14.30 15.13
CA ALA A 250 -9.51 15.20 15.46
C ALA A 250 -9.57 16.51 14.66
N ALA A 251 -9.89 16.43 13.37
CA ALA A 251 -10.03 17.60 12.51
C ALA A 251 -11.23 18.48 12.90
N LEU A 252 -12.39 17.89 13.24
CA LEU A 252 -13.56 18.62 13.72
C LEU A 252 -13.24 19.37 15.01
N TYR A 253 -12.59 18.71 15.97
CA TYR A 253 -12.19 19.32 17.23
C TYR A 253 -11.20 20.48 17.01
N GLY A 254 -10.14 20.27 16.22
CA GLY A 254 -9.15 21.31 15.91
C GLY A 254 -9.67 22.49 15.05
N ASN A 255 -10.86 22.33 14.43
CA ASN A 255 -11.60 23.41 13.76
C ASN A 255 -12.67 24.06 14.66
N GLY A 256 -12.73 23.72 15.96
CA GLY A 256 -13.68 24.30 16.93
C GLY A 256 -15.08 23.68 16.91
N PHE A 257 -15.30 22.57 16.19
CA PHE A 257 -16.59 21.89 16.10
C PHE A 257 -16.71 20.75 17.13
N GLY A 258 -16.42 21.01 18.40
CA GLY A 258 -16.36 19.99 19.47
C GLY A 258 -17.61 19.09 19.54
N GLY A 259 -18.82 19.66 19.47
CA GLY A 259 -20.06 18.87 19.51
C GLY A 259 -20.24 17.93 18.29
N LYS A 260 -19.72 18.30 17.11
CA LYS A 260 -19.72 17.40 15.94
C LYS A 260 -18.65 16.32 16.09
N ALA A 261 -17.49 16.66 16.66
CA ALA A 261 -16.44 15.69 16.96
C ALA A 261 -16.95 14.61 17.93
N GLU A 262 -17.70 15.02 18.97
CA GLU A 262 -18.32 14.09 19.92
C GLU A 262 -19.34 13.16 19.27
N LEU A 263 -20.16 13.67 18.35
CA LEU A 263 -21.12 12.85 17.60
C LEU A 263 -20.41 11.78 16.76
N GLU A 264 -19.39 12.17 15.99
CA GLU A 264 -18.62 11.25 15.15
C GLU A 264 -17.85 10.23 16.01
N TRP A 265 -17.30 10.65 17.14
CA TRP A 265 -16.62 9.75 18.08
C TRP A 265 -17.58 8.72 18.68
N LYS A 266 -18.79 9.13 19.07
CA LYS A 266 -19.83 8.21 19.56
C LYS A 266 -20.17 7.15 18.51
N GLN A 267 -20.26 7.53 17.23
CA GLN A 267 -20.49 6.59 16.14
C GLN A 267 -19.31 5.60 15.98
N LEU A 268 -18.07 6.10 16.06
CA LEU A 268 -16.88 5.25 16.02
C LEU A 268 -16.78 4.29 17.23
N CYS A 269 -17.36 4.66 18.37
CA CYS A 269 -17.38 3.83 19.57
C CYS A 269 -18.49 2.78 19.59
N VAL A 270 -19.41 2.77 18.61
CA VAL A 270 -20.47 1.75 18.54
C VAL A 270 -19.85 0.37 18.37
N SER A 271 -20.27 -0.56 19.23
CA SER A 271 -19.86 -1.97 19.14
C SER A 271 -20.42 -2.61 17.87
N HIS A 272 -19.60 -3.38 17.16
CA HIS A 272 -20.00 -4.07 15.95
C HIS A 272 -20.08 -5.59 16.15
N PRO A 273 -21.08 -6.28 15.56
CA PRO A 273 -21.03 -7.73 15.45
C PRO A 273 -19.84 -8.15 14.57
N PRO A 274 -19.34 -9.39 14.66
CA PRO A 274 -18.24 -9.86 13.82
C PRO A 274 -18.57 -9.78 12.33
N PRO A 275 -17.57 -9.51 11.45
CA PRO A 275 -17.74 -9.68 10.01
C PRO A 275 -18.19 -11.12 9.72
N PRO A 276 -19.16 -11.34 8.82
CA PRO A 276 -19.45 -12.69 8.40
C PRO A 276 -18.17 -13.23 7.78
N PRO A 277 -17.79 -14.49 8.06
CA PRO A 277 -16.63 -15.10 7.41
C PRO A 277 -16.78 -14.95 5.90
N SER A 278 -15.69 -14.50 5.26
CA SER A 278 -15.63 -14.28 3.82
C SER A 278 -16.15 -15.51 3.09
N ARG A 279 -17.16 -15.35 2.22
CA ARG A 279 -17.72 -16.45 1.43
C ARG A 279 -16.80 -16.69 0.23
N PRO A 280 -16.00 -17.77 0.19
CA PRO A 280 -15.16 -18.02 -0.97
C PRO A 280 -16.03 -18.46 -2.15
N ASN A 281 -15.75 -17.88 -3.32
CA ASN A 281 -16.45 -18.18 -4.58
C ASN A 281 -16.16 -19.60 -5.12
N ASN A 282 -15.23 -20.33 -4.51
CA ASN A 282 -14.87 -21.69 -4.89
C ASN A 282 -15.71 -22.71 -4.11
N LYS A 283 -16.42 -23.61 -4.81
CA LYS A 283 -17.30 -24.64 -4.25
C LYS A 283 -16.60 -25.57 -3.24
N VAL A 284 -15.31 -25.84 -3.39
CA VAL A 284 -14.51 -26.65 -2.46
C VAL A 284 -14.22 -25.88 -1.18
N LYS A 285 -13.81 -24.60 -1.30
CA LYS A 285 -13.60 -23.72 -0.14
C LYS A 285 -14.91 -23.41 0.58
N LEU A 286 -16.04 -23.40 -0.12
CA LEU A 286 -17.38 -23.24 0.46
C LEU A 286 -17.77 -24.43 1.35
N ALA A 287 -17.43 -25.65 0.94
CA ALA A 287 -17.68 -26.87 1.72
C ALA A 287 -16.79 -26.94 2.97
N VAL A 288 -15.51 -26.55 2.83
CA VAL A 288 -14.56 -26.45 3.95
C VAL A 288 -14.98 -25.33 4.91
N ASN A 289 -15.43 -24.17 4.43
CA ASN A 289 -15.97 -23.11 5.29
C ASN A 289 -17.25 -23.52 6.01
N ARG A 290 -18.14 -24.33 5.41
CA ARG A 290 -19.32 -24.86 6.11
C ARG A 290 -18.96 -25.86 7.20
N ALA A 291 -17.92 -26.66 7.00
CA ALA A 291 -17.41 -27.58 8.02
C ALA A 291 -16.70 -26.81 9.15
N ALA A 292 -15.89 -25.81 8.81
CA ALA A 292 -15.23 -24.91 9.76
C ALA A 292 -16.24 -24.06 10.53
N GLN A 293 -17.31 -23.56 9.90
CA GLN A 293 -18.40 -22.85 10.57
C GLN A 293 -19.12 -23.73 11.59
N ARG A 294 -19.38 -25.01 11.28
CA ARG A 294 -19.98 -25.94 12.24
C ARG A 294 -19.05 -26.30 13.39
N MET A 295 -17.73 -26.26 13.17
CA MET A 295 -16.74 -26.42 14.25
C MET A 295 -16.64 -25.14 15.08
N LEU A 296 -16.62 -23.95 14.46
CA LEU A 296 -16.65 -22.65 15.13
C LEU A 296 -17.94 -22.44 15.93
N ASP A 297 -19.10 -22.89 15.46
CA ASP A 297 -20.37 -22.82 16.19
C ASP A 297 -20.37 -23.74 17.44
N MET A 298 -19.52 -24.78 17.45
CA MET A 298 -19.33 -25.70 18.59
C MET A 298 -18.17 -25.28 19.50
N GLU A 299 -17.12 -24.65 18.96
CA GLU A 299 -15.95 -24.11 19.68
C GLU A 299 -16.15 -22.68 20.19
N ALA A 300 -17.16 -21.93 19.72
CA ALA A 300 -17.53 -20.62 20.27
C ALA A 300 -17.98 -20.70 21.74
N LEU A 301 -18.21 -21.90 22.27
CA LEU A 301 -18.41 -22.15 23.70
C LEU A 301 -17.10 -22.33 24.48
N VAL A 302 -15.96 -22.51 23.82
CA VAL A 302 -14.65 -22.80 24.43
C VAL A 302 -13.50 -22.18 23.59
N THR A 303 -13.41 -20.85 23.59
CA THR A 303 -12.19 -20.02 23.40
C THR A 303 -11.11 -20.45 22.38
N ASP A 304 -10.99 -19.75 21.25
CA ASP A 304 -9.72 -19.16 20.74
C ASP A 304 -9.99 -18.25 19.51
N ASN A 305 -10.42 -16.99 19.72
CA ASN A 305 -10.64 -16.02 18.65
C ASN A 305 -9.30 -15.47 18.14
N ARG A 306 -8.64 -16.17 17.22
CA ARG A 306 -7.39 -15.71 16.58
C ARG A 306 -7.68 -15.11 15.21
N CYS A 307 -7.30 -13.86 14.98
CA CYS A 307 -7.16 -13.29 13.63
C CYS A 307 -5.69 -13.22 13.24
N GLU A 308 -5.45 -12.78 12.01
CA GLU A 308 -4.11 -12.61 11.46
C GLU A 308 -3.72 -11.12 11.52
N ASP A 309 -2.53 -10.84 12.01
CA ASP A 309 -1.93 -9.52 12.01
C ASP A 309 -1.61 -9.12 10.57
N PHE A 310 -2.15 -7.99 10.12
CA PHE A 310 -2.11 -7.57 8.72
C PHE A 310 -0.68 -7.25 8.23
N ASP A 311 0.20 -6.82 9.14
CA ASP A 311 1.57 -6.44 8.81
C ASP A 311 2.51 -7.67 8.78
N SER A 312 2.25 -8.69 9.60
CA SER A 312 3.19 -9.81 9.80
C SER A 312 2.67 -11.19 9.37
N GLY A 313 1.36 -11.34 9.10
CA GLY A 313 0.74 -12.65 8.93
C GLY A 313 0.64 -13.47 10.22
N THR A 314 0.99 -12.87 11.36
CA THR A 314 1.08 -13.59 12.65
C THR A 314 -0.29 -13.68 13.31
N GLN A 315 -0.66 -14.84 13.86
CA GLN A 315 -1.91 -14.96 14.60
C GLN A 315 -1.90 -14.08 15.86
N ILE A 316 -2.90 -13.21 15.99
CA ILE A 316 -3.12 -12.33 17.13
C ILE A 316 -4.53 -12.51 17.69
N PRO A 317 -4.72 -12.34 19.01
CA PRO A 317 -6.03 -12.45 19.64
C PRO A 317 -6.97 -11.35 19.15
N CYS A 318 -8.22 -11.71 18.92
CA CYS A 318 -9.31 -10.84 18.49
C CYS A 318 -10.43 -10.86 19.51
N ASP A 319 -11.24 -9.81 19.49
CA ASP A 319 -12.53 -9.84 20.15
C ASP A 319 -13.55 -10.69 19.35
N ASP A 320 -14.75 -10.86 19.90
CA ASP A 320 -15.87 -11.54 19.25
C ASP A 320 -16.38 -10.80 18.00
N ALA A 321 -15.90 -9.58 17.74
CA ALA A 321 -16.19 -8.80 16.55
C ALA A 321 -15.13 -8.99 15.45
N GLY A 322 -14.18 -9.91 15.63
CA GLY A 322 -13.12 -10.18 14.65
C GLY A 322 -12.16 -9.00 14.48
N ILE A 323 -12.09 -8.11 15.47
CA ILE A 323 -11.19 -6.98 15.51
C ILE A 323 -9.88 -7.43 16.17
N PRO A 324 -8.78 -7.50 15.42
CA PRO A 324 -7.53 -7.95 15.99
C PRO A 324 -7.00 -6.98 17.06
N GLY A 325 -6.29 -7.52 18.06
CA GLY A 325 -5.58 -6.76 19.09
C GLY A 325 -6.44 -6.16 20.20
N LEU A 326 -7.77 -6.38 20.20
CA LEU A 326 -8.67 -5.77 21.19
C LEU A 326 -8.88 -6.57 22.47
N GLY A 327 -8.44 -7.83 22.54
CA GLY A 327 -8.46 -8.63 23.78
C GLY A 327 -9.82 -8.63 24.51
N GLY A 328 -10.94 -8.47 23.78
CA GLY A 328 -12.29 -8.43 24.33
C GLY A 328 -13.04 -7.09 24.29
N SER A 329 -12.47 -5.99 23.78
CA SER A 329 -13.20 -4.72 23.60
C SER A 329 -13.84 -4.63 22.21
N SER A 330 -15.16 -4.49 22.10
CA SER A 330 -15.88 -4.49 20.81
C SER A 330 -15.95 -3.14 20.05
N SER A 331 -15.34 -2.07 20.59
CA SER A 331 -15.51 -0.70 20.09
C SER A 331 -14.27 -0.19 19.31
N PRO A 332 -14.39 0.16 18.01
CA PRO A 332 -13.27 0.65 17.21
C PRO A 332 -12.49 1.84 17.79
N CYS A 333 -13.19 2.77 18.45
CA CYS A 333 -12.59 4.00 18.95
C CYS A 333 -11.45 3.78 19.97
N VAL A 334 -11.43 2.64 20.69
CA VAL A 334 -10.37 2.34 21.66
C VAL A 334 -9.01 2.12 21.01
N LEU A 335 -8.98 1.79 19.71
CA LEU A 335 -7.75 1.64 18.93
C LEU A 335 -7.01 2.97 18.78
N TYR A 336 -7.74 4.09 18.68
CA TYR A 336 -7.17 5.39 18.33
C TYR A 336 -6.62 6.11 19.57
N THR A 337 -5.49 5.61 20.07
CA THR A 337 -4.64 6.25 21.08
C THR A 337 -3.67 7.24 20.43
N GLU A 338 -3.13 8.17 21.21
CA GLU A 338 -2.06 9.08 20.76
C GLU A 338 -0.90 8.29 20.13
N ARG A 339 -0.40 7.27 20.84
CA ARG A 339 0.66 6.37 20.35
C ARG A 339 0.31 5.74 19.00
N GLU A 340 -0.93 5.29 18.86
CA GLU A 340 -1.40 4.61 17.65
C GLU A 340 -1.46 5.56 16.46
N VAL A 341 -2.03 6.76 16.63
CA VAL A 341 -2.11 7.73 15.54
C VAL A 341 -0.75 8.34 15.19
N THR A 342 0.17 8.44 16.15
CA THR A 342 1.57 8.76 15.87
C THR A 342 2.26 7.65 15.08
N ALA A 343 2.04 6.39 15.41
CA ALA A 343 2.59 5.25 14.66
C ALA A 343 2.05 5.22 13.22
N ARG A 344 0.80 5.66 13.01
CA ARG A 344 0.18 5.90 11.70
C ARG A 344 0.64 7.18 10.99
N LEU A 345 1.64 7.88 11.51
CA LEU A 345 2.27 9.02 10.86
C LEU A 345 1.36 10.25 10.67
N TRP A 346 0.35 10.42 11.53
CA TRP A 346 -0.49 11.62 11.50
C TRP A 346 0.31 12.89 11.85
N PRO A 347 -0.07 14.07 11.30
CA PRO A 347 0.54 15.34 11.69
C PRO A 347 0.43 15.57 13.20
N SER A 348 1.50 16.05 13.83
CA SER A 348 1.58 16.23 15.29
C SER A 348 0.45 17.07 15.87
N GLU A 349 0.04 18.13 15.18
CA GLU A 349 -1.10 18.96 15.60
C GLU A 349 -2.42 18.18 15.59
N LEU A 350 -2.64 17.32 14.58
CA LEU A 350 -3.83 16.48 14.51
C LEU A 350 -3.83 15.43 15.64
N VAL A 351 -2.67 14.86 15.94
CA VAL A 351 -2.47 13.95 17.08
C VAL A 351 -2.82 14.64 18.40
N GLN A 352 -2.32 15.86 18.61
CA GLN A 352 -2.62 16.64 19.81
C GLN A 352 -4.13 16.92 19.94
N ASN A 353 -4.78 17.28 18.84
CA ASN A 353 -6.23 17.52 18.84
C ASN A 353 -7.03 16.26 19.22
N LEU A 354 -6.60 15.08 18.78
CA LEU A 354 -7.23 13.83 19.21
C LEU A 354 -6.99 13.57 20.71
N ALA A 355 -5.76 13.78 21.18
CA ALA A 355 -5.40 13.60 22.59
C ALA A 355 -6.20 14.55 23.50
N ASP A 356 -6.30 15.83 23.15
CA ASP A 356 -7.06 16.85 23.88
C ASP A 356 -8.55 16.54 23.90
N PHE A 357 -9.13 16.16 22.75
CA PHE A 357 -10.52 15.74 22.66
C PHE A 357 -10.83 14.56 23.59
N ARG A 358 -9.94 13.57 23.67
CA ARG A 358 -10.08 12.43 24.57
C ARG A 358 -9.87 12.81 26.05
N GLY A 359 -8.97 13.74 26.33
CA GLY A 359 -8.66 14.22 27.68
C GLY A 359 -9.80 15.00 28.35
N GLN A 360 -10.76 15.51 27.57
CA GLN A 360 -11.92 16.26 28.09
C GLN A 360 -13.06 15.39 28.65
N GLY A 361 -12.88 14.06 28.70
CA GLY A 361 -13.86 13.14 29.29
C GLY A 361 -14.98 12.77 28.33
N THR A 362 -14.62 12.21 27.17
CA THR A 362 -15.53 11.64 26.18
C THR A 362 -15.81 10.17 26.37
#